data_AF-A0A962VCG2-F1
#
_entry.id   AF-A0A962VCG2-F1
#
_cell.length_a   1.000
_cell.length_b   1.000
_cell.length_c   1.000
_cell.angle_alpha   90.00
_cell.angle_beta   90.00
_cell.angle_gamma   90.00
#
_symmetry.space_group_name_H-M   'P 1'
#
loop_
_entity.id
_entity.type
_entity.pdbx_description
1 polymer ?
#
loop_
_entity_poly.entity_id
_entity_poly.type
_entity_poly.pdbx_seq_one_letter_code
_entity_poly.pdbx_strand_id
1 'polypeptide(L)'
;MRKILIFGNSGSGKSTLATALAEAEQLAHLDLDTLAWLPGWPPERAPLEVSERKIQDFTKAYNGWVVEGCYIDLLELLRPTATEIVFMNLSVERCIENAKNRPWEPHKYASKETQDDNLAMLIDWIKQYKTRTDVFSYAAHARFYETFTGKKTIYESNNR
;
A
#
# COMPACT_ATOMS: atom_id res chain seq x y z
N MET A 1 -9.42 -17.21 -9.60
CA MET A 1 -8.54 -17.02 -8.43
C MET A 1 -8.71 -15.59 -7.92
N ARG A 2 -8.46 -15.33 -6.63
CA ARG A 2 -8.62 -14.00 -6.03
C ARG A 2 -7.47 -13.08 -6.44
N LYS A 3 -7.81 -11.82 -6.72
CA LYS A 3 -6.91 -10.74 -7.13
C LYS A 3 -7.28 -9.51 -6.32
N ILE A 4 -6.52 -9.25 -5.27
CA ILE A 4 -6.89 -8.37 -4.16
C ILE A 4 -6.03 -7.11 -4.22
N LEU A 5 -6.67 -5.93 -4.17
CA LEU A 5 -5.96 -4.67 -3.95
C LEU A 5 -6.20 -4.19 -2.53
N ILE A 6 -5.12 -3.90 -1.80
CA ILE A 6 -5.19 -3.41 -0.42
C ILE A 6 -4.54 -2.03 -0.35
N PHE A 7 -5.32 -1.03 0.04
CA PHE A 7 -4.86 0.36 0.01
C PHE A 7 -5.36 1.15 1.21
N GLY A 8 -4.78 2.34 1.41
CA GLY A 8 -4.99 3.18 2.58
C GLY A 8 -3.71 3.86 3.07
N ASN A 9 -3.86 4.69 4.10
CA ASN A 9 -2.78 5.51 4.64
C ASN A 9 -1.55 4.68 5.06
N SER A 10 -0.39 5.31 5.15
CA SER A 10 0.76 4.67 5.80
C SER A 10 0.43 4.37 7.26
N GLY A 11 0.95 3.27 7.81
CA GLY A 11 0.62 2.81 9.17
C GLY A 11 -0.77 2.16 9.33
N SER A 12 -1.58 2.03 8.27
CA SER A 12 -2.93 1.44 8.39
C SER A 12 -2.96 -0.09 8.53
N GLY A 13 -1.83 -0.79 8.31
CA GLY A 13 -1.74 -2.26 8.43
C GLY A 13 -1.99 -3.03 7.13
N LYS A 14 -1.80 -2.38 5.97
CA LYS A 14 -1.93 -3.00 4.63
C LYS A 14 -1.00 -4.21 4.45
N SER A 15 0.31 -4.01 4.63
CA SER A 15 1.32 -5.06 4.43
C SER A 15 1.09 -6.26 5.36
N THR A 16 0.62 -6.02 6.59
CA THR A 16 0.24 -7.09 7.53
C THR A 16 -0.94 -7.91 7.02
N LEU A 17 -2.00 -7.26 6.51
CA LEU A 17 -3.13 -7.97 5.90
C LEU A 17 -2.72 -8.70 4.63
N ALA A 18 -1.95 -8.04 3.77
CA ALA A 18 -1.50 -8.61 2.51
C ALA A 18 -0.67 -9.86 2.73
N THR A 19 0.27 -9.82 3.68
CA THR A 19 1.08 -10.98 4.07
C THR A 19 0.21 -12.11 4.59
N ALA A 20 -0.71 -11.82 5.53
CA ALA A 20 -1.58 -12.86 6.10
C ALA A 20 -2.49 -13.52 5.03
N LEU A 21 -3.03 -12.75 4.09
CA LEU A 21 -3.83 -13.28 2.97
C LEU A 21 -2.97 -14.10 1.99
N ALA A 22 -1.78 -13.60 1.67
CA ALA A 22 -0.84 -14.30 0.79
C ALA A 22 -0.47 -15.67 1.35
N GLU A 23 -0.16 -15.74 2.65
CA GLU A 23 0.18 -17.00 3.33
C GLU A 23 -1.02 -17.94 3.44
N ALA A 24 -2.17 -17.44 3.92
CA ALA A 24 -3.34 -18.27 4.17
C ALA A 24 -3.95 -18.85 2.88
N GLU A 25 -3.85 -18.13 1.77
CA GLU A 25 -4.51 -18.48 0.50
C GLU A 25 -3.53 -18.80 -0.63
N GLN A 26 -2.23 -18.86 -0.33
CA GLN A 26 -1.15 -19.12 -1.29
C GLN A 26 -1.18 -18.14 -2.49
N LEU A 27 -1.48 -16.87 -2.23
CA LEU A 27 -1.48 -15.82 -3.24
C LEU A 27 -0.09 -15.21 -3.38
N ALA A 28 0.28 -14.81 -4.60
CA ALA A 28 1.48 -14.01 -4.79
C ALA A 28 1.30 -12.62 -4.15
N HIS A 29 2.32 -12.13 -3.45
CA HIS A 29 2.29 -10.83 -2.79
C HIS A 29 3.17 -9.82 -3.54
N LEU A 30 2.65 -8.61 -3.76
CA LEU A 30 3.41 -7.47 -4.28
C LEU A 30 3.21 -6.22 -3.41
N ASP A 31 4.29 -5.77 -2.77
CA ASP A 31 4.38 -4.44 -2.15
C ASP A 31 4.76 -3.41 -3.23
N LEU A 32 3.87 -2.46 -3.50
CA LEU A 32 4.09 -1.42 -4.51
C LEU A 32 5.26 -0.48 -4.18
N ASP A 33 5.69 -0.38 -2.91
CA ASP A 33 6.90 0.38 -2.54
C ASP A 33 8.14 -0.16 -3.29
N THR A 34 8.17 -1.47 -3.60
CA THR A 34 9.31 -2.10 -4.31
C THR A 34 9.43 -1.69 -5.77
N LEU A 35 8.36 -1.12 -6.34
CA LEU A 35 8.29 -0.69 -7.75
C LEU A 35 8.26 0.83 -7.88
N ALA A 36 7.74 1.50 -6.85
CA ALA A 36 7.45 2.92 -6.74
C ALA A 36 8.66 3.85 -6.88
N TRP A 37 9.87 3.37 -6.61
CA TRP A 37 11.07 4.20 -6.43
C TRP A 37 12.24 3.67 -7.27
N LEU A 38 13.07 4.59 -7.76
CA LEU A 38 14.37 4.25 -8.35
C LEU A 38 15.37 3.91 -7.25
N PRO A 39 16.35 3.03 -7.53
CA PRO A 39 17.45 2.82 -6.61
C PRO A 39 18.31 4.09 -6.54
N GLY A 40 18.54 4.62 -5.34
CA GLY A 40 19.40 5.78 -5.15
C GLY A 40 19.02 6.63 -3.95
N TRP A 41 19.87 7.62 -3.68
CA TRP A 41 19.61 8.68 -2.71
C TRP A 41 19.93 10.04 -3.35
N PRO A 42 19.03 11.05 -3.26
CA PRO A 42 17.73 11.03 -2.57
C PRO A 42 16.68 10.12 -3.27
N PRO A 43 15.59 9.73 -2.58
CA PRO A 43 14.54 8.91 -3.18
C PRO A 43 13.86 9.62 -4.36
N GLU A 44 13.76 8.92 -5.48
CA GLU A 44 13.12 9.42 -6.71
C GLU A 44 12.00 8.48 -7.15
N ARG A 45 10.82 9.02 -7.46
CA ARG A 45 9.70 8.22 -7.98
C ARG A 45 10.11 7.61 -9.32
N ALA A 46 9.93 6.30 -9.45
CA ALA A 46 10.10 5.65 -10.74
C ALA A 46 9.09 6.22 -11.75
N PRO A 47 9.47 6.42 -13.03
CA PRO A 47 8.51 6.70 -14.08
C PRO A 47 7.39 5.66 -14.09
N LEU A 48 6.16 6.09 -14.38
CA LEU A 48 4.99 5.23 -14.29
C LEU A 48 5.14 3.98 -15.16
N GLU A 49 5.74 4.14 -16.34
CA GLU A 49 5.97 3.08 -17.33
C GLU A 49 6.92 1.99 -16.80
N VAL A 50 7.90 2.38 -15.97
CA VAL A 50 8.83 1.44 -15.32
C VAL A 50 8.09 0.60 -14.29
N SER A 51 7.24 1.24 -13.47
CA SER A 51 6.42 0.54 -12.46
C SER A 51 5.37 -0.35 -13.14
N GLU A 52 4.71 0.15 -14.17
CA GLU A 52 3.70 -0.56 -14.96
C GLU A 52 4.26 -1.85 -15.55
N ARG A 53 5.44 -1.80 -16.18
CA ARG A 53 6.06 -3.00 -16.75
C ARG A 53 6.28 -4.09 -15.70
N LYS A 54 6.78 -3.72 -14.51
CA LYS A 54 6.99 -4.68 -13.42
C LYS A 54 5.66 -5.25 -12.88
N ILE A 55 4.61 -4.42 -12.81
CA ILE A 55 3.26 -4.87 -12.45
C ILE A 55 2.71 -5.86 -13.49
N GLN A 56 2.90 -5.58 -14.78
CA GLN A 56 2.48 -6.47 -15.86
C GLN A 56 3.22 -7.81 -15.81
N ASP A 57 4.53 -7.80 -15.55
CA ASP A 57 5.33 -9.02 -15.44
C ASP A 57 4.85 -9.87 -14.24
N PHE A 58 4.61 -9.25 -13.09
CA PHE A 58 4.04 -9.91 -11.92
C PHE A 58 2.67 -10.52 -12.20
N THR A 59 1.74 -9.76 -12.78
CA THR A 59 0.37 -10.23 -13.03
C THR A 59 0.27 -11.29 -14.12
N LYS A 60 1.24 -11.38 -15.03
CA LYS A 60 1.37 -12.48 -16.00
C LYS A 60 1.92 -13.77 -15.37
N ALA A 61 2.82 -13.63 -14.40
CA ALA A 61 3.42 -14.77 -13.72
C ALA A 61 2.45 -15.47 -12.75
N TYR A 62 1.46 -14.76 -12.22
CA TYR A 62 0.58 -15.28 -11.16
C TYR A 62 -0.91 -15.12 -11.47
N ASN A 63 -1.67 -16.21 -11.36
CA ASN A 63 -3.11 -16.22 -11.58
C ASN A 63 -3.94 -15.67 -10.40
N GLY A 64 -3.37 -15.69 -9.19
CA GLY A 64 -3.94 -15.15 -7.96
C GLY A 64 -2.91 -14.37 -7.17
N TRP A 65 -3.29 -13.20 -6.67
CA TRP A 65 -2.37 -12.27 -6.03
C TRP A 65 -3.06 -11.31 -5.06
N VAL A 66 -2.25 -10.75 -4.17
CA VAL A 66 -2.57 -9.60 -3.34
C VAL A 66 -1.51 -8.53 -3.59
N VAL A 67 -1.95 -7.35 -4.00
CA VAL A 67 -1.10 -6.18 -4.23
C VAL A 67 -1.49 -5.11 -3.22
N GLU A 68 -0.50 -4.50 -2.58
CA GLU A 68 -0.74 -3.50 -1.55
C GLU A 68 0.10 -2.24 -1.73
N GLY A 69 -0.46 -1.09 -1.33
CA GLY A 69 0.24 0.20 -1.36
C GLY A 69 -0.70 1.40 -1.19
N CYS A 70 -0.16 2.61 -1.30
CA CYS A 70 -0.94 3.86 -1.24
C CYS A 70 -0.93 4.64 -2.58
N TYR A 71 -0.43 4.03 -3.64
CA TYR A 71 -0.19 4.64 -4.95
C TYR A 71 -1.42 4.45 -5.84
N ILE A 72 -2.39 5.38 -5.82
CA ILE A 72 -3.59 5.22 -6.66
C ILE A 72 -3.24 5.14 -8.15
N ASP A 73 -2.26 5.91 -8.61
CA ASP A 73 -1.72 5.82 -9.98
C ASP A 73 -1.30 4.38 -10.38
N LEU A 74 -0.68 3.63 -9.46
CA LEU A 74 -0.30 2.24 -9.70
C LEU A 74 -1.46 1.25 -9.51
N LEU A 75 -2.33 1.49 -8.52
CA LEU A 75 -3.48 0.64 -8.25
C LEU A 75 -4.52 0.68 -9.39
N GLU A 76 -4.63 1.82 -10.08
CA GLU A 76 -5.49 1.98 -11.26
C GLU A 76 -5.08 1.06 -12.42
N LEU A 77 -3.77 0.77 -12.58
CA LEU A 77 -3.29 -0.18 -13.59
C LEU A 77 -3.81 -1.60 -13.35
N LEU A 78 -4.05 -1.95 -12.08
CA LEU A 78 -4.51 -3.26 -11.66
C LEU A 78 -6.03 -3.37 -11.56
N ARG A 79 -6.73 -2.23 -11.41
CA ARG A 79 -8.20 -2.16 -11.24
C ARG A 79 -8.96 -3.07 -12.21
N PRO A 80 -8.70 -3.08 -13.53
CA PRO A 80 -9.51 -3.87 -14.47
C PRO A 80 -9.44 -5.38 -14.24
N THR A 81 -8.41 -5.85 -13.56
CA THR A 81 -8.17 -7.29 -13.33
C THR A 81 -8.40 -7.72 -11.89
N ALA A 82 -8.57 -6.77 -10.96
CA ALA A 82 -8.82 -7.04 -9.56
C ALA A 82 -10.25 -7.60 -9.36
N THR A 83 -10.37 -8.63 -8.52
CA THR A 83 -11.67 -9.22 -8.17
C THR A 83 -12.29 -8.56 -6.95
N GLU A 84 -11.46 -7.99 -6.08
CA GLU A 84 -11.90 -7.29 -4.89
C GLU A 84 -10.88 -6.24 -4.43
N ILE A 85 -11.37 -5.31 -3.63
CA ILE A 85 -10.54 -4.30 -3.00
C ILE A 85 -10.81 -4.21 -1.49
N VAL A 86 -9.76 -3.88 -0.74
CA VAL A 86 -9.80 -3.63 0.69
C VAL A 86 -9.22 -2.25 0.97
N PHE A 87 -10.06 -1.37 1.51
CA PHE A 87 -9.65 -0.06 1.98
C PHE A 87 -9.38 -0.10 3.50
N MET A 88 -8.12 0.01 3.89
CA MET A 88 -7.68 0.20 5.27
C MET A 88 -7.84 1.69 5.67
N ASN A 89 -9.07 2.08 6.00
CA ASN A 89 -9.46 3.46 6.35
C ASN A 89 -9.43 3.70 7.86
N LEU A 90 -8.29 3.43 8.49
CA LEU A 90 -8.09 3.72 9.91
C LEU A 90 -7.99 5.23 10.16
N SER A 91 -8.24 5.63 11.41
CA SER A 91 -8.00 7.01 11.83
C SER A 91 -6.52 7.38 11.68
N VAL A 92 -6.23 8.67 11.50
CA VAL A 92 -4.86 9.19 11.39
C VAL A 92 -4.09 8.87 12.69
N GLU A 93 -4.73 9.01 13.83
CA GLU A 93 -4.16 8.75 15.16
C GLU A 93 -3.73 7.29 15.29
N ARG A 94 -4.58 6.34 14.85
CA ARG A 94 -4.24 4.92 14.83
C ARG A 94 -3.10 4.61 13.87
N CYS A 95 -3.07 5.24 12.70
CA CYS A 95 -1.97 5.08 11.76
C CYS A 95 -0.63 5.58 12.36
N ILE A 96 -0.65 6.70 13.09
CA ILE A 96 0.51 7.24 13.81
C ILE A 96 0.94 6.29 14.93
N GLU A 97 0.00 5.78 15.73
CA GLU A 97 0.28 4.81 16.79
C GLU A 97 0.95 3.55 16.23
N ASN A 98 0.42 3.01 15.14
CA ASN A 98 1.02 1.87 14.44
C ASN A 98 2.42 2.17 13.91
N ALA A 99 2.65 3.37 13.36
CA ALA A 99 3.97 3.77 12.87
C ALA A 99 5.01 3.84 14.01
N LYS A 100 4.61 4.34 15.19
CA LYS A 100 5.48 4.39 16.38
C LYS A 100 5.82 3.01 16.94
N ASN A 101 4.88 2.07 16.86
CA ASN A 101 5.04 0.71 17.37
C ASN A 101 5.59 -0.28 16.32
N ARG A 102 6.00 0.21 15.15
CA ARG A 102 6.39 -0.65 14.03
C ARG A 102 7.72 -1.37 14.34
N PRO A 103 7.78 -2.71 14.17
CA PRO A 103 9.04 -3.44 14.20
C PRO A 103 10.02 -2.94 13.13
N TRP A 104 11.30 -3.31 13.25
CA TRP A 104 12.28 -3.01 12.21
C TRP A 104 11.90 -3.69 10.88
N GLU A 105 11.96 -2.93 9.80
CA GLU A 105 11.68 -3.39 8.45
C GLU A 105 12.99 -3.50 7.65
N PRO A 106 13.67 -4.66 7.67
CA PRO A 106 14.99 -4.84 7.04
C PRO A 106 14.97 -4.67 5.52
N HIS A 107 13.79 -4.75 4.90
CA HIS A 107 13.61 -4.52 3.46
C HIS A 107 13.47 -3.03 3.11
N LYS A 108 13.26 -2.13 4.09
CA LYS A 108 13.14 -0.67 3.90
C LYS A 108 14.30 0.11 4.51
N TYR A 109 14.86 -0.39 5.62
CA TYR A 109 15.87 0.31 6.41
C TYR A 109 17.04 -0.61 6.77
N ALA A 110 18.26 -0.08 6.73
CA ALA A 110 19.47 -0.82 7.07
C ALA A 110 19.53 -1.21 8.55
N SER A 111 18.91 -0.42 9.44
CA SER A 111 18.82 -0.69 10.88
C SER A 111 17.55 -0.08 11.49
N LYS A 112 17.19 -0.51 12.71
CA LYS A 112 16.09 0.10 13.48
C LYS A 112 16.33 1.59 13.75
N GLU A 113 17.58 1.97 13.98
CA GLU A 113 17.98 3.38 14.19
C GLU A 113 17.65 4.23 12.95
N THR A 114 18.06 3.80 11.76
CA THR A 114 17.75 4.53 10.51
C THR A 114 16.24 4.62 10.22
N GLN A 115 15.46 3.62 10.68
CA GLN A 115 14.00 3.66 10.60
C GLN A 115 13.41 4.69 11.58
N ASP A 116 13.95 4.76 12.79
CA ASP A 116 13.50 5.68 13.83
C ASP A 116 13.85 7.14 13.49
N ASP A 117 15.00 7.38 12.86
CA ASP A 117 15.36 8.70 12.33
C ASP A 117 14.34 9.22 11.32
N ASN A 118 13.70 8.32 10.55
CA ASN A 118 12.69 8.67 9.57
C ASN A 118 11.26 8.81 10.16
N LEU A 119 11.07 8.46 11.44
CA LEU A 119 9.74 8.39 12.06
C LEU A 119 9.03 9.75 12.09
N ALA A 120 9.76 10.84 12.35
CA ALA A 120 9.17 12.18 12.39
C ALA A 120 8.57 12.57 11.03
N MET A 121 9.34 12.37 9.95
CA MET A 121 8.89 12.59 8.57
C MET A 121 7.67 11.72 8.25
N LEU A 122 7.72 10.43 8.61
CA LEU A 122 6.62 9.51 8.38
C LEU A 122 5.34 9.93 9.12
N ILE A 123 5.45 10.39 10.37
CA ILE A 123 4.30 10.88 11.14
C ILE A 123 3.68 12.09 10.45
N ASP A 124 4.48 13.04 10.00
CA ASP A 124 3.97 14.22 9.31
C ASP A 124 3.34 13.87 7.96
N TRP A 125 3.89 12.89 7.24
CA TRP A 125 3.24 12.29 6.09
C TRP A 125 1.87 11.71 6.47
N ILE A 126 1.79 10.85 7.49
CA ILE A 126 0.51 10.22 7.91
C ILE A 126 -0.55 11.28 8.29
N LYS A 127 -0.17 12.36 8.97
CA LYS A 127 -1.08 13.47 9.35
C LYS A 127 -1.71 14.16 8.15
N GLN A 128 -0.94 14.36 7.08
CA GLN A 128 -1.40 15.07 5.89
C GLN A 128 -2.37 14.25 5.04
N TYR A 129 -2.68 13.00 5.40
CA TYR A 129 -3.51 12.10 4.60
C TYR A 129 -4.88 12.66 4.21
N LYS A 130 -5.53 13.41 5.11
CA LYS A 130 -6.85 14.01 4.87
C LYS A 130 -6.80 15.34 4.11
N THR A 131 -5.64 15.99 4.04
CA THR A 131 -5.49 17.35 3.49
C THR A 131 -4.72 17.42 2.18
N ARG A 132 -3.83 16.45 1.92
CA ARG A 132 -3.13 16.32 0.63
C ARG A 132 -4.14 16.04 -0.49
N THR A 133 -3.77 16.38 -1.72
CA THR A 133 -4.62 16.25 -2.92
C THR A 133 -4.00 15.38 -4.01
N ASP A 134 -2.91 14.69 -3.69
CA ASP A 134 -2.17 13.81 -4.57
C ASP A 134 -2.78 12.39 -4.65
N VAL A 135 -2.07 11.48 -5.33
CA VAL A 135 -2.43 10.06 -5.50
C VAL A 135 -2.40 9.25 -4.19
N PHE A 136 -1.88 9.82 -3.11
CA PHE A 136 -1.79 9.20 -1.78
C PHE A 136 -2.91 9.66 -0.85
N SER A 137 -3.70 10.64 -1.29
CA SER A 137 -4.71 11.32 -0.48
C SER A 137 -5.86 10.41 -0.08
N TYR A 138 -6.50 10.74 1.04
CA TYR A 138 -7.78 10.16 1.41
C TYR A 138 -8.82 10.35 0.30
N ALA A 139 -8.85 11.53 -0.34
CA ALA A 139 -9.77 11.80 -1.43
C ALA A 139 -9.54 10.86 -2.62
N ALA A 140 -8.29 10.59 -3.00
CA ALA A 140 -7.95 9.66 -4.05
C ALA A 140 -8.33 8.21 -3.68
N HIS A 141 -8.01 7.77 -2.46
CA HIS A 141 -8.41 6.44 -1.96
C HIS A 141 -9.93 6.27 -1.88
N ALA A 142 -10.66 7.27 -1.37
CA ALA A 142 -12.11 7.24 -1.26
C ALA A 142 -12.75 7.15 -2.66
N ARG A 143 -12.29 7.97 -3.61
CA ARG A 143 -12.76 7.91 -5.00
C ARG A 143 -12.46 6.55 -5.64
N PHE A 144 -11.26 5.99 -5.42
CA PHE A 144 -10.90 4.66 -5.91
C PHE A 144 -11.85 3.59 -5.36
N TYR A 145 -12.16 3.66 -4.07
CA TYR A 145 -13.13 2.76 -3.42
C TYR A 145 -14.55 2.92 -3.98
N GLU A 146 -15.04 4.16 -4.07
CA GLU A 146 -16.40 4.47 -4.51
C GLU A 146 -16.65 3.99 -5.95
N THR A 147 -15.68 4.23 -6.84
CA THR A 147 -15.79 3.94 -8.27
C THR A 147 -15.45 2.50 -8.65
N PHE A 148 -14.89 1.69 -7.75
CA PHE A 148 -14.64 0.27 -8.03
C PHE A 148 -15.95 -0.53 -8.10
N THR A 149 -16.07 -1.32 -9.15
CA THR A 149 -17.21 -2.22 -9.41
C THR A 149 -16.80 -3.65 -9.07
N GLY A 150 -17.28 -4.19 -7.96
CA GLY A 150 -16.94 -5.54 -7.50
C GLY A 150 -17.06 -5.67 -6.00
N LYS A 151 -16.43 -6.70 -5.42
CA LYS A 151 -16.42 -6.88 -3.97
C LYS A 151 -15.54 -5.80 -3.33
N LYS A 152 -16.10 -5.08 -2.36
CA LYS A 152 -15.44 -3.99 -1.64
C LYS A 152 -15.53 -4.23 -0.14
N THR A 153 -14.45 -3.98 0.56
CA THR A 153 -14.41 -4.03 2.03
C THR A 153 -13.67 -2.82 2.56
N ILE A 154 -14.19 -2.23 3.64
CA ILE A 154 -13.53 -1.14 4.36
C ILE A 154 -13.27 -1.60 5.80
N TYR A 155 -12.04 -1.38 6.27
CA TYR A 155 -11.66 -1.62 7.66
C TYR A 155 -11.28 -0.30 8.31
N GLU A 156 -11.88 -0.02 9.47
CA GLU A 156 -11.60 1.18 10.27
C GLU A 156 -10.75 0.86 11.51
N SER A 157 -10.40 -0.41 11.71
CA SER A 157 -9.54 -0.89 12.79
C SER A 157 -8.68 -2.08 12.34
N ASN A 158 -7.59 -2.37 13.07
CA ASN A 158 -6.78 -3.56 12.84
C ASN A 158 -7.33 -4.84 13.52
N ASN A 159 -8.28 -4.70 14.45
CA ASN A 159 -8.95 -5.84 15.07
C ASN A 159 -10.01 -6.34 14.09
N ARG A 160 -9.88 -7.59 13.64
CA ARG A 160 -10.78 -8.23 12.68
C ARG A 160 -11.51 -9.38 13.33
#